data_AF-A0A9P3JGM8-F1
#
_entry.id   AF-A0A9P3JGM8-F1
#
_cell.length_a   1.000
_cell.length_b   1.000
_cell.length_c   1.000
_cell.angle_alpha   90.00
_cell.angle_beta   90.00
_cell.angle_gamma   90.00
#
_symmetry.space_group_name_H-M   'P 1'
#
loop_
_entity.id
_entity.type
_entity.pdbx_description
1 polymer ?
#
loop_
_entity_poly.entity_id
_entity_poly.type
_entity_poly.pdbx_seq_one_letter_code
_entity_poly.pdbx_strand_id
1 'polypeptide(L)'
;LYDCWHLSDRCTSLLPESIEELALCGADKHTDALIQGLADRLGPNLTKFAFSGFSRSIGSDSFVSLLSVSPCLASLAIDAGEGLHVGAVVMAAGSLCPNLRELSVYDISMETLVYLSTCHLPHLTRFRHKRRHEWGMGLTDAVVMRIVRLCPIWRSCCWWIRRRGWGTAEGTR
;
A
#
# COMPACT_ATOMS: atom_id res chain seq x y z
N LEU A 1 1.34 -7.38 -12.46
CA LEU A 1 2.28 -6.51 -11.68
C LEU A 1 3.64 -6.49 -12.36
N TYR A 2 4.00 -5.38 -12.99
CA TYR A 2 5.36 -5.12 -13.46
C TYR A 2 6.22 -4.67 -12.28
N ASP A 3 7.38 -5.31 -12.06
CA ASP A 3 8.34 -4.92 -11.03
C ASP A 3 9.31 -3.88 -11.59
N CYS A 4 9.22 -2.65 -11.08
CA CYS A 4 9.85 -1.47 -11.65
C CYS A 4 10.90 -0.85 -10.72
N TRP A 5 11.70 -1.68 -10.05
CA TRP A 5 12.79 -1.25 -9.14
C TRP A 5 13.87 -0.33 -9.75
N HIS A 6 13.99 -0.30 -11.09
CA HIS A 6 14.90 0.59 -11.82
C HIS A 6 14.22 1.83 -12.41
N LEU A 7 12.92 2.01 -12.18
CA LEU A 7 12.19 3.13 -12.73
C LEU A 7 12.67 4.43 -12.07
N SER A 8 13.17 5.34 -12.88
CA SER A 8 13.55 6.69 -12.44
C SER A 8 12.49 7.71 -12.87
N ASP A 9 12.49 8.87 -12.21
CA ASP A 9 11.58 9.99 -12.47
C ASP A 9 11.50 10.32 -13.97
N ARG A 10 12.64 10.28 -14.66
CA ARG A 10 12.76 10.60 -16.09
C ARG A 10 12.07 9.60 -17.02
N CYS A 11 11.94 8.35 -16.58
CA CYS A 11 11.41 7.26 -17.41
C CYS A 11 9.88 7.14 -17.32
N THR A 12 9.22 7.86 -16.41
CA THR A 12 7.75 7.84 -16.26
C THR A 12 7.04 8.23 -17.55
N SER A 13 7.54 9.24 -18.27
CA SER A 13 7.03 9.67 -19.58
C SER A 13 7.09 8.60 -20.67
N LEU A 14 7.96 7.60 -20.52
CA LEU A 14 8.14 6.51 -21.49
C LEU A 14 7.22 5.32 -21.21
N LEU A 15 6.51 5.32 -20.08
CA LEU A 15 5.58 4.25 -19.75
C LEU A 15 4.35 4.29 -20.68
N PRO A 16 3.86 3.15 -21.18
CA PRO A 16 2.57 3.10 -21.85
C PRO A 16 1.44 3.52 -20.91
N GLU A 17 0.51 4.37 -21.37
CA GLU A 17 -0.66 4.80 -20.59
C GLU A 17 -1.61 3.64 -20.26
N SER A 18 -1.53 2.55 -21.03
CA SER A 18 -2.32 1.33 -20.84
C SER A 18 -1.86 0.47 -19.66
N ILE A 19 -0.85 0.89 -18.88
CA ILE A 19 -0.46 0.15 -17.68
C ILE A 19 -1.53 0.36 -16.60
N GLU A 20 -2.18 -0.75 -16.24
CA GLU A 20 -3.18 -0.77 -15.18
C GLU A 20 -2.62 -1.29 -13.85
N GLU A 21 -1.48 -2.01 -13.88
CA GLU A 21 -0.89 -2.64 -12.71
C GLU A 21 0.60 -2.33 -12.58
N LEU A 22 1.00 -1.71 -11.46
CA LEU A 22 2.39 -1.33 -11.24
C LEU A 22 2.88 -1.70 -9.83
N ALA A 23 4.10 -2.24 -9.75
CA ALA A 23 4.81 -2.51 -8.52
C ALA A 23 6.14 -1.74 -8.48
N LEU A 24 6.35 -0.96 -7.44
CA LEU A 24 7.62 -0.33 -7.12
C LEU A 24 8.23 -1.06 -5.92
N CYS A 25 9.03 -2.10 -6.18
CA CYS A 25 9.74 -2.86 -5.15
C CYS A 25 11.21 -2.43 -5.06
N GLY A 26 11.83 -2.49 -3.88
CA GLY A 26 13.23 -2.08 -3.71
C GLY A 26 13.46 -0.59 -3.96
N ALA A 27 12.44 0.23 -3.67
CA ALA A 27 12.30 1.63 -4.05
C ALA A 27 13.18 2.63 -3.27
N ASP A 28 14.41 2.29 -2.93
CA ASP A 28 15.27 3.10 -2.04
C ASP A 28 15.78 4.39 -2.71
N LYS A 29 15.64 4.48 -4.04
CA LYS A 29 16.05 5.62 -4.87
C LYS A 29 14.87 6.36 -5.49
N HIS A 30 13.64 5.91 -5.23
CA HIS A 30 12.45 6.54 -5.76
C HIS A 30 12.17 7.84 -4.98
N THR A 31 11.63 8.82 -5.66
CA THR A 31 11.34 10.16 -5.10
C THR A 31 9.85 10.48 -5.25
N ASP A 32 9.42 11.55 -4.59
CA ASP A 32 8.09 12.15 -4.81
C ASP A 32 7.82 12.48 -6.30
N ALA A 33 8.86 12.88 -7.04
CA ALA A 33 8.73 13.18 -8.47
C ALA A 33 8.42 11.93 -9.30
N LEU A 34 8.93 10.75 -8.90
CA LEU A 34 8.52 9.49 -9.53
C LEU A 34 7.03 9.26 -9.35
N ILE A 35 6.54 9.36 -8.11
CA ILE A 35 5.13 9.10 -7.80
C ILE A 35 4.22 10.10 -8.52
N GLN A 36 4.62 11.37 -8.60
CA GLN A 36 3.89 12.38 -9.36
C GLN A 36 3.87 12.07 -10.86
N GLY A 37 5.01 11.69 -11.44
CA GLY A 37 5.06 11.28 -12.85
C GLY A 37 4.19 10.06 -13.15
N LEU A 38 4.07 9.12 -12.20
CA LEU A 38 3.13 8.01 -12.30
C LEU A 38 1.67 8.45 -12.19
N ALA A 39 1.36 9.41 -11.31
CA ALA A 39 0.03 9.98 -11.20
C ALA A 39 -0.40 10.61 -12.52
N ASP A 40 0.47 11.44 -13.10
CA ASP A 40 0.20 12.15 -14.36
C ASP A 40 0.07 11.16 -15.53
N ARG A 41 0.87 10.09 -15.53
CA ARG A 41 0.95 9.15 -16.66
C ARG A 41 -0.07 8.02 -16.62
N LEU A 42 -0.28 7.43 -15.44
CA LEU A 42 -1.01 6.18 -15.27
C LEU A 42 -2.25 6.31 -14.39
N GLY A 43 -2.38 7.39 -13.62
CA GLY A 43 -3.44 7.58 -12.62
C GLY A 43 -4.83 7.12 -13.11
N PRO A 44 -5.34 7.64 -14.24
CA PRO A 44 -6.69 7.31 -14.71
C PRO A 44 -6.93 5.81 -14.96
N ASN A 45 -5.89 5.05 -15.29
CA ASN A 45 -5.98 3.64 -15.68
C ASN A 45 -5.50 2.69 -14.57
N LEU A 46 -4.91 3.21 -13.49
CA LEU A 46 -4.27 2.39 -12.48
C LEU A 46 -5.33 1.64 -11.64
N THR A 47 -5.35 0.32 -11.77
CA THR A 47 -6.25 -0.58 -11.02
C THR A 47 -5.53 -1.27 -9.88
N LYS A 48 -4.21 -1.49 -9.98
CA LYS A 48 -3.39 -2.07 -8.91
C LYS A 48 -2.08 -1.34 -8.74
N PHE A 49 -1.78 -0.98 -7.50
CA PHE A 49 -0.54 -0.32 -7.14
C PHE A 49 0.09 -0.96 -5.92
N ALA A 50 1.37 -1.30 -6.05
CA ALA A 50 2.18 -1.81 -4.95
C ALA A 50 3.45 -0.98 -4.79
N PHE A 51 3.78 -0.64 -3.55
CA PHE A 51 5.01 0.04 -3.18
C PHE A 51 5.69 -0.71 -2.03
N SER A 52 6.96 -1.04 -2.18
CA SER A 52 7.81 -1.61 -1.13
C SER A 52 9.22 -1.02 -1.23
N GLY A 53 9.69 -0.39 -0.14
CA GLY A 53 11.03 0.20 -0.11
C GLY A 53 11.31 1.04 1.14
N PHE A 54 12.54 1.51 1.26
CA PHE A 54 12.96 2.45 2.30
C PHE A 54 12.74 3.88 1.82
N SER A 55 11.54 4.40 2.05
CA SER A 55 11.01 5.68 1.55
C SER A 55 11.54 6.90 2.32
N ARG A 56 12.86 7.08 2.42
CA ARG A 56 13.43 8.29 3.05
C ARG A 56 13.21 9.57 2.22
N SER A 57 12.85 9.41 0.95
CA SER A 57 12.72 10.50 -0.03
C SER A 57 11.33 10.59 -0.66
N ILE A 58 10.33 9.92 -0.06
CA ILE A 58 8.94 9.95 -0.53
C ILE A 58 8.01 10.29 0.64
N GLY A 59 7.26 11.38 0.51
CA GLY A 59 6.23 11.80 1.42
C GLY A 59 4.88 11.13 1.15
N SER A 60 3.99 11.15 2.15
CA SER A 60 2.61 10.66 1.97
C SER A 60 1.85 11.45 0.91
N ASP A 61 2.13 12.75 0.79
CA ASP A 61 1.38 13.67 -0.07
C ASP A 61 1.46 13.28 -1.55
N SER A 62 2.60 12.77 -2.02
CA SER A 62 2.72 12.29 -3.39
C SER A 62 1.88 11.04 -3.65
N PHE A 63 1.74 10.14 -2.67
CA PHE A 63 0.77 9.05 -2.79
C PHE A 63 -0.66 9.58 -2.76
N VAL A 64 -0.99 10.60 -1.95
CA VAL A 64 -2.32 11.22 -1.96
C VAL A 64 -2.63 11.79 -3.35
N SER A 65 -1.68 12.46 -4.00
CA SER A 65 -1.80 12.94 -5.38
C SER A 65 -2.04 11.80 -6.36
N LEU A 66 -1.32 10.68 -6.25
CA LEU A 66 -1.56 9.50 -7.09
C LEU A 66 -2.97 8.93 -6.88
N LEU A 67 -3.39 8.80 -5.63
CA LEU A 67 -4.69 8.21 -5.27
C LEU A 67 -5.86 9.09 -5.73
N SER A 68 -5.72 10.42 -5.69
CA SER A 68 -6.77 11.36 -6.11
C SER A 68 -7.07 11.30 -7.61
N VAL A 69 -6.09 10.90 -8.42
CA VAL A 69 -6.24 10.71 -9.87
C VAL A 69 -6.42 9.24 -10.28
N SER A 70 -6.53 8.32 -9.32
CA SER A 70 -6.69 6.88 -9.56
C SER A 70 -8.06 6.34 -9.10
N PRO A 71 -9.18 6.79 -9.70
CA PRO A 71 -10.53 6.39 -9.26
C PRO A 71 -10.83 4.90 -9.47
N CYS A 72 -10.10 4.25 -10.39
CA CYS A 72 -10.24 2.83 -10.72
C CYS A 72 -9.40 1.92 -9.82
N LEU A 73 -8.65 2.48 -8.85
CA LEU A 73 -7.77 1.69 -8.01
C LEU A 73 -8.57 0.69 -7.16
N ALA A 74 -8.31 -0.59 -7.39
CA ALA A 74 -8.97 -1.71 -6.73
C ALA A 74 -8.05 -2.45 -5.75
N SER A 75 -6.73 -2.36 -5.91
CA SER A 75 -5.76 -3.01 -5.04
C SER A 75 -4.63 -2.06 -4.68
N LEU A 76 -4.40 -1.88 -3.38
CA LEU A 76 -3.29 -1.09 -2.85
C LEU A 76 -2.44 -1.92 -1.90
N ALA A 77 -1.14 -1.98 -2.17
CA ALA A 77 -0.16 -2.55 -1.26
C ALA A 77 0.91 -1.53 -0.90
N ILE A 78 1.05 -1.18 0.38
CA ILE A 78 2.09 -0.25 0.86
C ILE A 78 2.93 -0.94 1.92
N ASP A 79 4.22 -1.06 1.65
CA ASP A 79 5.21 -1.72 2.48
C ASP A 79 6.47 -0.86 2.64
N ALA A 80 6.31 0.27 3.32
CA ALA A 80 7.38 1.25 3.47
C ALA A 80 8.18 1.06 4.77
N GLY A 81 9.46 1.42 4.73
CA GLY A 81 10.34 1.54 5.90
C GLY A 81 10.11 2.84 6.67
N GLU A 82 11.06 3.17 7.55
CA GLU A 82 11.07 4.47 8.25
C GLU A 82 11.12 5.63 7.24
N GLY A 83 10.21 6.60 7.38
CA GLY A 83 10.16 7.82 6.56
C GLY A 83 8.79 8.11 5.93
N LEU A 84 8.01 7.08 5.56
CA LEU A 84 6.66 7.27 5.02
C LEU A 84 5.59 7.07 6.09
N HIS A 85 4.69 8.05 6.22
CA HIS A 85 3.52 7.93 7.06
C HIS A 85 2.46 7.01 6.40
N VAL A 86 2.66 5.70 6.46
CA VAL A 86 1.78 4.69 5.83
C VAL A 86 0.31 4.89 6.21
N GLY A 87 0.03 5.23 7.47
CA GLY A 87 -1.34 5.50 7.92
C GLY A 87 -2.04 6.60 7.12
N ALA A 88 -1.32 7.64 6.69
CA ALA A 88 -1.90 8.77 5.96
C ALA A 88 -2.25 8.37 4.53
N VAL A 89 -1.35 7.62 3.87
CA VAL A 89 -1.60 7.03 2.54
C VAL A 89 -2.82 6.12 2.56
N VAL A 90 -2.92 5.28 3.59
CA VAL A 90 -4.02 4.32 3.72
C VAL A 90 -5.35 5.01 4.01
N MET A 91 -5.36 6.02 4.88
CA MET A 91 -6.56 6.83 5.11
C MET A 91 -7.00 7.52 3.82
N ALA A 92 -6.08 8.13 3.07
CA ALA A 92 -6.38 8.74 1.78
C ALA A 92 -6.94 7.73 0.77
N ALA A 93 -6.40 6.51 0.69
CA ALA A 93 -6.93 5.46 -0.17
C ALA A 93 -8.37 5.07 0.22
N GLY A 94 -8.67 5.01 1.52
CA GLY A 94 -10.01 4.76 2.02
C GLY A 94 -11.03 5.83 1.63
N SER A 95 -10.60 7.07 1.43
CA SER A 95 -11.46 8.20 1.04
C SER A 95 -11.56 8.41 -0.46
N LEU A 96 -10.45 8.22 -1.18
CA LEU A 96 -10.30 8.63 -2.59
C LEU A 96 -10.55 7.51 -3.58
N CYS A 97 -10.43 6.24 -3.16
CA CYS A 97 -10.54 5.08 -4.05
C CYS A 97 -11.82 4.29 -3.75
N PRO A 98 -12.98 4.67 -4.33
CA PRO A 98 -14.28 4.02 -4.03
C PRO A 98 -14.32 2.55 -4.47
N ASN A 99 -13.45 2.16 -5.41
CA ASN A 99 -13.37 0.81 -5.95
C ASN A 99 -12.39 -0.09 -5.19
N LEU A 100 -11.81 0.38 -4.06
CA LEU A 100 -10.80 -0.37 -3.32
C LEU A 100 -11.38 -1.68 -2.77
N ARG A 101 -10.83 -2.80 -3.25
CA ARG A 101 -11.22 -4.17 -2.90
C ARG A 101 -10.17 -4.89 -2.09
N GLU A 102 -8.92 -4.50 -2.24
CA GLU A 102 -7.79 -5.14 -1.59
C GLU A 102 -6.85 -4.09 -0.98
N LEU A 103 -6.52 -4.27 0.29
CA LEU A 103 -5.58 -3.41 1.00
C LEU A 103 -4.57 -4.27 1.76
N SER A 104 -3.28 -4.12 1.44
CA SER A 104 -2.18 -4.81 2.10
C SER A 104 -1.14 -3.83 2.64
N VAL A 105 -1.04 -3.71 3.96
CA VAL A 105 -0.29 -2.64 4.61
C VAL A 105 0.57 -3.16 5.75
N TYR A 106 1.63 -2.42 6.07
CA TYR A 106 2.47 -2.68 7.23
C TYR A 106 2.33 -1.58 8.28
N ASP A 107 2.42 -1.98 9.55
CA ASP A 107 2.61 -1.10 10.71
C ASP A 107 1.59 0.07 10.81
N ILE A 108 0.31 -0.19 10.49
CA ILE A 108 -0.74 0.82 10.69
C ILE A 108 -1.14 0.93 12.17
N SER A 109 -1.55 2.13 12.58
CA SER A 109 -2.03 2.40 13.94
C SER A 109 -3.50 2.00 14.12
N MET A 110 -3.94 1.94 15.38
CA MET A 110 -5.35 1.76 15.71
C MET A 110 -6.21 2.93 15.19
N GLU A 111 -5.66 4.14 15.17
CA GLU A 111 -6.33 5.33 14.61
C GLU A 111 -6.65 5.13 13.13
N THR A 112 -5.66 4.70 12.32
CA THR A 112 -5.89 4.36 10.91
C THR A 112 -6.96 3.30 10.74
N LEU A 113 -6.94 2.24 11.56
CA LEU A 113 -7.93 1.18 11.48
C LEU A 113 -9.35 1.67 11.85
N VAL A 114 -9.45 2.53 12.87
CA VAL A 114 -10.72 3.16 13.26
C VAL A 114 -11.23 4.02 12.11
N TYR A 115 -10.38 4.86 11.52
CA TYR A 115 -10.73 5.70 10.37
C TYR A 115 -11.27 4.85 9.21
N LEU A 116 -10.54 3.82 8.79
CA LEU A 116 -10.97 2.93 7.71
C LEU A 116 -12.32 2.26 8.01
N SER A 117 -12.60 1.92 9.27
CA SER A 117 -13.90 1.34 9.65
C SER A 117 -15.06 2.34 9.55
N THR A 118 -14.77 3.63 9.43
CA THR A 118 -15.77 4.70 9.19
C THR A 118 -15.88 5.09 7.72
N CYS A 119 -14.81 4.92 6.94
CA CYS A 119 -14.88 4.98 5.48
C CYS A 119 -15.75 3.82 5.02
N HIS A 120 -16.93 4.10 4.48
CA HIS A 120 -17.77 3.06 3.90
C HIS A 120 -17.04 2.46 2.69
N LEU A 121 -16.34 1.35 2.89
CA LEU A 121 -15.60 0.59 1.88
C LEU A 121 -16.38 -0.69 1.54
N PRO A 122 -17.53 -0.59 0.85
CA PRO A 122 -18.47 -1.69 0.66
C PRO A 122 -17.89 -2.86 -0.13
N HIS A 123 -16.80 -2.63 -0.86
CA HIS A 123 -16.18 -3.59 -1.75
C HIS A 123 -14.87 -4.17 -1.20
N LEU A 124 -14.44 -3.79 0.00
CA LEU A 124 -13.21 -4.31 0.58
C LEU A 124 -13.41 -5.79 0.96
N THR A 125 -12.77 -6.66 0.18
CA THR A 125 -12.88 -8.12 0.32
C THR A 125 -11.60 -8.75 0.86
N ARG A 126 -10.48 -8.02 0.81
CA ARG A 126 -9.19 -8.48 1.33
C ARG A 126 -8.51 -7.36 2.10
N PHE A 127 -8.28 -7.60 3.39
CA PHE A 127 -7.47 -6.73 4.24
C PHE A 127 -6.31 -7.54 4.83
N ARG A 128 -5.09 -7.07 4.59
CA ARG A 128 -3.86 -7.67 5.11
C ARG A 128 -3.09 -6.61 5.88
N HIS A 129 -2.95 -6.84 7.18
CA HIS A 129 -2.03 -6.08 8.02
C HIS A 129 -0.84 -6.96 8.40
N LYS A 130 0.35 -6.39 8.29
CA LYS A 130 1.61 -7.04 8.67
C LYS A 130 2.39 -6.11 9.61
N ARG A 131 3.24 -6.70 10.44
CA ARG A 131 4.03 -5.98 11.45
C ARG A 131 5.52 -6.21 11.20
N ARG A 132 6.32 -5.15 11.08
CA ARG A 132 7.80 -5.23 10.94
C ARG A 132 8.52 -5.10 12.28
N HIS A 133 7.99 -4.28 13.21
CA HIS A 133 8.63 -3.96 14.50
C HIS A 133 7.69 -4.14 15.69
N GLU A 134 8.25 -4.22 16.90
CA GLU A 134 7.52 -4.32 18.17
C GLU A 134 6.59 -3.13 18.47
N TRP A 135 6.58 -2.09 17.65
CA TRP A 135 5.69 -0.92 17.81
C TRP A 135 4.42 -0.96 16.95
N GLY A 136 4.31 -1.90 16.00
CA GLY A 136 3.07 -2.08 15.24
C GLY A 136 1.93 -2.54 16.14
N MET A 137 0.69 -2.17 15.76
CA MET A 137 -0.52 -2.53 16.49
C MET A 137 -0.59 -4.05 16.76
N GLY A 138 -0.65 -4.40 18.05
CA GLY A 138 -0.78 -5.80 18.48
C GLY A 138 -2.12 -6.41 18.07
N LEU A 139 -2.20 -7.74 18.04
CA LEU A 139 -3.46 -8.44 17.83
C LEU A 139 -4.23 -8.48 19.16
N THR A 140 -5.20 -7.58 19.32
CA THR A 140 -6.14 -7.57 20.45
C THR A 140 -7.57 -7.77 19.95
N ASP A 141 -8.50 -8.11 20.85
CA ASP A 141 -9.92 -8.26 20.50
C ASP A 141 -10.49 -7.01 19.83
N ALA A 142 -10.09 -5.83 20.31
CA ALA A 142 -10.51 -4.56 19.71
C ALA A 142 -10.05 -4.44 18.24
N VAL A 143 -8.83 -4.88 17.93
CA VAL A 143 -8.27 -4.87 16.57
C VAL A 143 -8.98 -5.89 15.68
N VAL A 144 -9.18 -7.11 16.18
CA VAL A 144 -9.94 -8.16 15.49
C VAL A 144 -11.34 -7.66 15.13
N MET A 145 -12.08 -7.10 16.10
CA MET A 145 -13.43 -6.60 15.89
C MET A 145 -13.51 -5.48 14.85
N ARG A 146 -12.49 -4.62 14.78
CA ARG A 146 -12.42 -3.57 13.76
C ARG A 146 -12.13 -4.14 12.37
N ILE A 147 -11.26 -5.15 12.28
CA ILE A 147 -11.00 -5.85 11.02
C ILE A 147 -12.26 -6.56 10.53
N VAL A 148 -13.00 -7.24 11.42
CA VAL A 148 -14.29 -7.87 11.05
C VAL A 148 -15.25 -6.82 10.46
N ARG A 149 -15.35 -5.64 11.09
CA ARG A 149 -16.23 -4.57 10.60
C ARG A 149 -15.77 -4.00 9.25
N LEU A 150 -14.46 -3.88 9.06
CA LEU A 150 -13.85 -3.37 7.85
C LEU A 150 -13.97 -4.36 6.67
N CYS A 151 -13.82 -5.65 6.93
CA CYS A 151 -13.85 -6.72 5.94
C CYS A 151 -14.60 -7.94 6.52
N PRO A 152 -15.95 -7.96 6.46
CA PRO A 152 -16.78 -9.01 7.08
C PRO A 152 -16.58 -10.38 6.44
N ILE A 153 -16.05 -10.43 5.22
CA ILE A 153 -15.64 -11.68 4.55
C ILE A 153 -14.25 -12.08 5.10
N TRP A 154 -14.25 -12.61 6.33
CA TRP A 154 -13.03 -12.96 7.07
C TRP A 154 -12.14 -13.98 6.35
N ARG A 155 -12.69 -14.78 5.42
CA ARG A 155 -11.98 -15.85 4.70
C ARG A 155 -10.75 -15.37 3.92
N SER A 156 -10.60 -14.07 3.69
CA SER A 156 -9.44 -13.49 2.98
C SER A 156 -8.59 -12.52 3.83
N CYS A 157 -8.91 -12.34 5.12
CA CYS A 157 -8.13 -11.51 6.02
C CYS A 157 -6.91 -12.29 6.54
N CYS A 158 -5.77 -12.09 5.89
CA CYS A 158 -4.52 -12.75 6.27
C CYS A 158 -3.72 -11.86 7.21
N TRP A 159 -3.74 -12.13 8.51
CA TRP A 159 -2.74 -11.60 9.46
C TRP A 159 -1.47 -12.42 9.39
N TRP A 160 -0.36 -11.79 8.98
CA TRP A 160 0.96 -12.43 9.03
C TRP A 160 1.87 -11.58 9.91
N ILE A 161 2.19 -12.08 11.11
CA ILE A 161 3.30 -11.59 11.91
C ILE A 161 4.57 -12.22 11.32
N ARG A 162 5.27 -11.50 10.45
CA ARG A 162 6.59 -11.95 9.96
C ARG A 162 7.63 -11.41 10.93
N ARG A 163 8.16 -12.23 11.85
CA ARG A 163 9.39 -11.88 12.56
C ARG A 163 10.49 -11.69 11.52
N ARG A 164 11.15 -10.53 11.48
CA ARG A 164 12.33 -10.30 10.64
C ARG A 164 13.43 -11.27 11.08
N GLY A 165 13.72 -12.28 10.27
CA GLY A 165 15.06 -12.80 10.08
C GLY A 165 15.59 -12.17 8.78
N TRP A 166 16.63 -11.35 8.86
CA TRP A 166 17.35 -10.84 7.70
C TRP A 166 18.64 -11.67 7.55
N GLY A 167 18.79 -12.35 6.39
CA GLY A 167 19.98 -13.11 5.96
C GLY A 167 20.08 -14.53 6.54
N THR A 168 20.34 -15.61 5.79
CA THR A 168 21.00 -15.76 4.49
C THR A 168 20.30 -16.82 3.61
N ALA A 169 20.59 -16.73 2.31
CA ALA A 169 20.28 -17.73 1.29
C ALA A 169 21.02 -19.06 1.53
N GLU A 170 20.74 -20.01 0.62
CA GLU A 170 21.19 -21.40 0.53
C GLU A 170 20.37 -22.37 1.40
N GLY A 171 19.79 -23.42 0.88
CA GLY A 171 20.03 -24.11 -0.37
C GLY A 171 19.58 -25.55 -0.13
N THR A 172 19.00 -26.15 -1.14
CA THR A 172 18.62 -27.55 -1.23
C THR A 172 19.74 -28.47 -0.72
N ARG A 173 19.52 -29.16 0.40
CA ARG A 173 19.67 -30.62 0.60
C ARG A 173 19.41 -31.00 2.05
#